data_AF-A0A1I7RPV8-F1
#
_entry.id   AF-A0A1I7RPV8-F1
#
_cell.length_a   1.000
_cell.length_b   1.000
_cell.length_c   1.000
_cell.angle_alpha   90.00
_cell.angle_beta   90.00
_cell.angle_gamma   90.00
#
_symmetry.space_group_name_H-M   'P 1'
#
loop_
_entity.id
_entity.type
_entity.pdbx_description
1 polymer ?
#
loop_
_entity_poly.entity_id
_entity_poly.type
_entity_poly.pdbx_seq_one_letter_code
_entity_poly.pdbx_strand_id
1 'polypeptide(L)'
;MLKSLLGRSLFFNAKRGLQKASDAEVTNISDKLFSKIQLEVRGHDKAVLLSYTNFIKNACQNLQIETSRVRHLRYHKWIQPLLRAKFARKKYKLHYEIRTQIKQVDIYNVTGSTSSTFLEYAQRNIPEGVAMRVDYNEICALPEPLRKSIQN
;
A
#
# COMPACT_ATOMS: atom_id res chain seq x y z
N MET A 1 -47.76 -42.44 26.19
CA MET A 1 -46.35 -42.03 26.30
C MET A 1 -46.07 -40.99 25.22
N LEU A 2 -45.64 -39.77 25.62
CA LEU A 2 -45.06 -38.65 24.83
C LEU A 2 -45.89 -38.07 23.65
N LYS A 3 -46.64 -36.96 23.81
CA LYS A 3 -46.26 -35.52 23.83
C LYS A 3 -45.45 -35.02 22.60
N SER A 4 -46.17 -34.29 21.74
CA SER A 4 -45.91 -32.91 21.25
C SER A 4 -44.74 -32.59 20.30
N LEU A 5 -45.10 -31.78 19.29
CA LEU A 5 -44.45 -30.55 18.76
C LEU A 5 -44.42 -30.58 17.22
N LEU A 6 -45.36 -29.94 16.53
CA LEU A 6 -45.26 -28.55 16.01
C LEU A 6 -43.96 -28.26 15.26
N GLY A 7 -44.06 -27.85 13.99
CA GLY A 7 -43.00 -27.03 13.40
C GLY A 7 -42.94 -26.94 11.89
N ARG A 8 -43.89 -26.22 11.29
CA ARG A 8 -43.75 -25.32 10.13
C ARG A 8 -42.66 -25.58 9.09
N SER A 9 -43.11 -25.77 7.85
CA SER A 9 -42.38 -25.49 6.63
C SER A 9 -41.74 -24.09 6.66
N LEU A 10 -40.43 -24.03 6.47
CA LEU A 10 -39.74 -22.81 6.08
C LEU A 10 -39.38 -22.93 4.61
N PHE A 11 -40.31 -22.43 3.79
CA PHE A 11 -40.00 -21.92 2.47
C PHE A 11 -38.83 -20.93 2.62
N PHE A 12 -37.66 -21.30 2.09
CA PHE A 12 -36.56 -20.37 1.96
C PHE A 12 -36.94 -19.34 0.88
N ASN A 13 -37.52 -18.23 1.34
CA ASN A 13 -37.93 -17.11 0.50
C ASN A 13 -36.67 -16.39 -0.02
N ALA A 14 -36.32 -16.66 -1.28
CA ALA A 14 -35.27 -15.97 -2.01
C ALA A 14 -35.72 -14.54 -2.38
N LYS A 15 -35.66 -13.63 -1.40
CA LYS A 15 -35.66 -12.18 -1.61
C LYS A 15 -34.71 -11.52 -0.63
N ARG A 16 -33.39 -11.72 -0.81
CA ARG A 16 -32.44 -10.69 -0.40
C ARG A 16 -32.40 -9.68 -1.54
N GLY A 17 -33.18 -8.62 -1.36
CA GLY A 17 -33.07 -7.45 -2.21
C GLY A 17 -31.62 -6.98 -2.23
N LEU A 18 -31.17 -6.54 -3.40
CA LEU A 18 -30.08 -5.58 -3.52
C LEU A 18 -30.41 -4.41 -2.58
N GLN A 19 -29.80 -4.41 -1.39
CA GLN A 19 -29.70 -3.20 -0.61
C GLN A 19 -28.75 -2.31 -1.41
N LYS A 20 -29.35 -1.30 -2.04
CA LYS A 20 -28.64 -0.14 -2.58
C LYS A 20 -27.74 0.37 -1.46
N ALA A 21 -26.43 0.41 -1.70
CA ALA A 21 -25.47 0.93 -0.74
C ALA A 21 -25.97 2.30 -0.30
N SER A 22 -26.29 2.39 0.99
CA SER A 22 -26.79 3.57 1.67
C SER A 22 -25.96 4.77 1.30
N ASP A 23 -26.64 5.84 0.90
CA ASP A 23 -26.11 7.18 0.71
C ASP A 23 -25.12 7.49 1.84
N ALA A 24 -23.84 7.60 1.47
CA ALA A 24 -22.81 8.02 2.40
C ALA A 24 -23.20 9.40 2.94
N GLU A 25 -23.35 9.52 4.25
CA GLU A 25 -23.44 10.81 4.91
C GLU A 25 -22.22 11.62 4.48
N VAL A 26 -22.43 12.60 3.59
CA VAL A 26 -21.40 13.56 3.16
C VAL A 26 -21.15 14.46 4.37
N THR A 27 -20.36 13.95 5.31
CA THR A 27 -19.74 14.77 6.32
C THR A 27 -18.95 15.83 5.57
N ASN A 28 -19.28 17.11 5.80
CA ASN A 28 -18.60 18.28 5.22
C ASN A 28 -17.17 18.41 5.79
N ILE A 29 -16.38 17.34 5.69
CA ILE A 29 -14.99 17.27 6.07
C ILE A 29 -14.21 17.63 4.82
N SER A 30 -13.45 18.72 4.89
CA SER A 30 -12.51 19.12 3.85
C SER A 30 -11.56 17.98 3.52
N ASP A 31 -11.35 17.70 2.23
CA ASP A 31 -10.40 16.67 1.81
C ASP A 31 -8.97 17.00 2.29
N LYS A 32 -8.20 15.96 2.60
CA LYS A 32 -6.79 16.12 2.93
C LYS A 32 -6.01 16.43 1.66
N LEU A 33 -4.98 17.27 1.78
CA LEU A 33 -4.12 17.60 0.65
C LEU A 33 -2.70 17.12 0.93
N PHE A 34 -2.08 16.46 -0.04
CA PHE A 34 -0.72 15.97 0.06
C PHE A 34 0.16 16.71 -0.94
N SER A 35 1.21 17.37 -0.43
CA SER A 35 2.21 17.99 -1.29
C SER A 35 2.99 16.93 -2.05
N LYS A 36 3.31 15.83 -1.36
CA LYS A 36 4.09 14.73 -1.91
C LYS A 36 3.72 13.42 -1.24
N ILE A 37 3.60 12.36 -2.04
CA ILE A 37 3.52 10.98 -1.56
C ILE A 37 4.73 10.23 -2.11
N GLN A 38 5.50 9.61 -1.22
CA GLN A 38 6.68 8.84 -1.60
C GLN A 38 6.34 7.35 -1.59
N LEU A 39 6.49 6.71 -2.74
CA LEU A 39 6.32 5.29 -2.91
C LEU A 39 7.68 4.64 -3.01
N GLU A 40 8.02 3.80 -2.04
CA GLU A 40 9.23 3.00 -2.07
C GLU A 40 8.85 1.53 -2.26
N VAL A 41 9.32 0.97 -3.37
CA VAL A 41 9.09 -0.42 -3.74
C VAL A 41 10.38 -1.20 -3.51
N ARG A 42 10.28 -2.29 -2.76
CA ARG A 42 11.38 -3.17 -2.39
C ARG A 42 11.11 -4.58 -2.89
N GLY A 43 12.13 -5.26 -3.39
CA GLY A 43 12.03 -6.68 -3.70
C GLY A 43 13.34 -7.26 -4.21
N HIS A 44 13.35 -8.56 -4.46
CA HIS A 44 14.59 -9.27 -4.80
C HIS A 44 14.91 -9.24 -6.30
N ASP A 45 13.90 -9.39 -7.15
CA ASP A 45 14.07 -9.41 -8.60
C ASP A 45 13.97 -8.01 -9.23
N LYS A 46 14.97 -7.65 -10.02
CA LYS A 46 15.04 -6.37 -10.73
C LYS A 46 14.00 -6.28 -11.85
N ALA A 47 13.70 -7.38 -12.53
CA ALA A 47 12.78 -7.40 -13.66
C ALA A 47 11.35 -7.11 -13.19
N VAL A 48 10.92 -7.78 -12.12
CA VAL A 48 9.63 -7.53 -11.47
C VAL A 48 9.52 -6.08 -10.99
N LEU A 49 10.54 -5.55 -10.31
CA LEU A 49 10.53 -4.15 -9.88
C LEU A 49 10.45 -3.18 -11.07
N LEU A 50 11.08 -3.48 -12.20
CA LEU A 50 10.99 -2.65 -13.42
C LEU A 50 9.57 -2.65 -13.98
N SER A 51 8.97 -3.83 -14.13
CA SER A 51 7.60 -3.98 -14.62
C SER A 51 6.61 -3.21 -13.73
N TYR A 52 6.68 -3.42 -12.42
CA TYR A 52 5.76 -2.77 -11.48
C TYR A 52 5.93 -1.25 -11.41
N THR A 53 7.17 -0.76 -11.55
CA THR A 53 7.40 0.69 -11.62
C THR A 53 6.83 1.30 -12.90
N ASN A 54 6.94 0.60 -14.03
CA ASN A 54 6.32 1.05 -15.29
C ASN A 54 4.80 1.05 -15.18
N PHE A 55 4.21 0.05 -14.53
CA PHE A 55 2.79 0.01 -14.21
C PHE A 55 2.35 1.24 -13.41
N ILE A 56 3.05 1.58 -12.31
CA ILE A 56 2.77 2.78 -11.51
C ILE A 56 2.85 4.04 -12.38
N LYS A 57 3.91 4.18 -13.18
CA LYS A 57 4.09 5.35 -14.06
C LYS A 57 2.94 5.49 -15.06
N ASN A 58 2.52 4.39 -15.68
CA ASN A 58 1.42 4.39 -16.64
C ASN A 58 0.08 4.73 -15.95
N ALA A 59 -0.15 4.21 -14.75
CA ALA A 59 -1.35 4.55 -13.96
C ALA A 59 -1.40 6.06 -13.64
N CYS A 60 -0.27 6.64 -13.22
CA CYS A 60 -0.20 8.08 -12.97
C CYS A 60 -0.39 8.91 -14.24
N GLN A 61 0.15 8.48 -15.39
CA GLN A 61 -0.06 9.15 -16.68
C GLN A 61 -1.54 9.17 -17.08
N ASN A 62 -2.23 8.04 -16.93
CA ASN A 62 -3.65 7.93 -17.27
C ASN A 62 -4.55 8.74 -16.33
N LEU A 63 -4.18 8.84 -15.05
CA LEU A 63 -4.87 9.65 -14.05
C LEU A 63 -4.44 11.13 -14.05
N GLN A 64 -3.52 11.52 -14.95
CA GLN A 64 -2.97 12.87 -15.05
C GLN A 64 -2.36 13.39 -13.75
N ILE A 65 -1.73 12.49 -12.99
CA ILE A 65 -1.05 12.80 -11.72
C ILE A 65 0.43 13.11 -12.00
N GLU A 66 0.91 14.22 -11.45
CA GLU A 66 2.31 14.62 -11.54
C GLU A 66 3.20 13.62 -10.81
N THR A 67 4.16 13.05 -11.54
CA THR A 67 5.09 12.03 -11.02
C THR A 67 6.53 12.39 -11.29
N SER A 68 7.41 12.05 -10.33
CA SER A 68 8.85 12.17 -10.49
C SER A 68 9.43 11.04 -11.35
N ARG A 69 10.66 11.24 -11.82
CA ARG A 69 11.44 10.16 -12.40
C ARG A 69 11.72 9.10 -11.35
N VAL A 70 11.60 7.83 -11.75
CA VAL A 70 11.98 6.67 -10.94
C VAL A 70 13.43 6.80 -10.46
N ARG A 71 13.61 6.86 -9.14
CA ARG A 71 14.91 6.87 -8.48
C ARG A 71 15.30 5.44 -8.11
N HIS A 72 16.52 5.06 -8.45
CA HIS A 72 17.09 3.77 -8.06
C HIS A 72 17.93 3.99 -6.82
N LEU A 73 17.49 3.44 -5.68
CA LEU A 73 18.23 3.56 -4.43
C LEU A 73 19.29 2.45 -4.36
N ARG A 74 20.27 2.64 -3.48
CA ARG A 74 21.30 1.63 -3.23
C ARG A 74 20.62 0.36 -2.72
N TYR A 75 20.91 -0.77 -3.37
CA TYR A 75 20.40 -2.06 -2.92
C TYR A 75 20.98 -2.42 -1.55
N HIS A 76 20.16 -3.08 -0.72
CA HIS A 76 20.61 -3.64 0.54
C HIS A 76 21.12 -5.06 0.31
N LYS A 77 22.32 -5.37 0.81
CA LYS A 77 22.94 -6.69 0.70
C LYS A 77 23.14 -7.25 2.10
N TRP A 78 22.56 -8.41 2.35
CA TRP A 78 22.75 -9.14 3.60
C TRP A 78 23.42 -10.48 3.32
N ILE A 79 24.51 -10.77 4.03
CA ILE A 79 25.25 -12.02 3.89
C ILE A 79 25.20 -12.77 5.21
N GLN A 80 24.73 -14.01 5.18
CA GLN A 80 24.74 -14.91 6.32
C GLN A 80 25.69 -16.10 6.05
N PRO A 81 26.83 -16.19 6.76
CA PRO A 81 27.69 -17.36 6.69
C PRO A 81 27.14 -18.51 7.54
N LEU A 82 26.97 -19.68 6.93
CA LEU A 82 26.58 -20.92 7.62
C LEU A 82 27.70 -21.96 7.50
N LEU A 83 27.79 -22.91 8.44
CA LEU A 83 28.63 -24.08 8.26
C LEU A 83 28.13 -24.91 7.08
N ARG A 84 29.05 -25.36 6.21
CA ARG A 84 28.68 -26.23 5.08
C ARG A 84 28.27 -27.63 5.55
N ALA A 85 28.83 -28.10 6.66
CA ALA A 85 28.54 -29.41 7.22
C ALA A 85 27.64 -29.32 8.45
N LYS A 86 26.90 -30.41 8.71
CA LYS A 86 25.98 -30.52 9.86
C LYS A 86 26.69 -30.47 11.22
N PHE A 87 27.90 -31.02 11.34
CA PHE A 87 28.62 -31.10 12.62
C PHE A 87 30.13 -30.85 12.48
N ALA A 88 30.69 -30.14 13.48
CA ALA A 88 32.12 -29.99 13.80
C ALA A 88 33.12 -29.69 12.65
N ARG A 89 32.73 -28.90 11.64
CA ARG A 89 33.65 -28.44 10.58
C ARG A 89 33.63 -26.91 10.43
N LYS A 90 34.32 -26.20 11.33
CA LYS A 90 34.32 -24.72 11.42
C LYS A 90 34.97 -24.00 10.23
N LYS A 91 35.99 -24.61 9.61
CA LYS A 91 36.75 -24.01 8.50
C LYS A 91 35.93 -23.86 7.21
N TYR A 92 34.98 -24.76 6.96
CA TYR A 92 34.20 -24.80 5.72
C TYR A 92 32.85 -24.12 5.91
N LYS A 93 32.71 -22.89 5.40
CA LYS A 93 31.49 -22.09 5.46
C LYS A 93 30.91 -21.86 4.07
N LEU A 94 29.59 -21.72 4.01
CA LEU A 94 28.81 -21.29 2.85
C LEU A 94 28.27 -19.90 3.14
N HIS A 95 28.34 -18.99 2.17
CA HIS A 95 27.79 -17.65 2.30
C HIS A 95 26.48 -17.55 1.51
N TYR A 96 25.38 -17.40 2.22
CA TYR A 96 24.10 -17.05 1.61
C TYR A 96 24.01 -15.54 1.48
N GLU A 97 23.53 -15.07 0.32
CA GLU A 97 23.36 -13.64 0.05
C GLU A 97 21.90 -13.36 -0.29
N ILE A 98 21.33 -12.34 0.37
CA ILE A 98 20.03 -11.78 0.04
C ILE A 98 20.24 -10.35 -0.43
N ARG A 99 19.74 -10.05 -1.63
CA ARG A 99 19.78 -8.69 -2.22
C ARG A 99 18.38 -8.11 -2.26
N THR A 100 18.19 -6.94 -1.69
CA THR A 100 16.94 -6.18 -1.78
C THR A 100 17.17 -4.96 -2.64
N GLN A 101 16.58 -4.96 -3.83
CA GLN A 101 16.55 -3.83 -4.75
C GLN A 101 15.47 -2.87 -4.30
N ILE A 102 15.75 -1.58 -4.41
CA ILE A 102 14.86 -0.53 -3.92
C ILE A 102 14.68 0.51 -5.02
N LYS A 103 13.43 0.80 -5.36
CA LYS A 103 13.06 1.87 -6.28
C LYS A 103 12.11 2.82 -5.59
N GLN A 104 12.27 4.11 -5.86
CA GLN A 104 11.42 5.15 -5.33
C GLN A 104 10.76 5.93 -6.45
N VAL A 105 9.45 6.16 -6.31
CA VAL A 105 8.63 7.02 -7.17
C VAL A 105 7.95 8.02 -6.27
N ASP A 106 7.96 9.28 -6.66
CA ASP A 106 7.24 10.32 -5.90
C ASP A 106 6.09 10.85 -6.74
N ILE A 107 4.96 11.08 -6.07
CA ILE A 107 3.75 11.69 -6.62
C ILE A 107 3.60 13.06 -5.96
N TYR A 108 3.20 14.08 -6.74
CA TYR A 108 3.04 15.44 -6.25
C TYR A 108 1.59 15.92 -6.34
N ASN A 109 1.24 16.84 -5.44
CA ASN A 109 0.01 17.64 -5.52
C ASN A 109 -1.28 16.81 -5.68
N VAL A 110 -1.54 15.90 -4.73
CA VAL A 110 -2.72 15.02 -4.77
C VAL A 110 -3.66 15.25 -3.58
N THR A 111 -4.95 15.08 -3.82
CA THR A 111 -5.98 15.06 -2.78
C THR A 111 -6.07 13.70 -2.09
N GLY A 112 -6.71 13.63 -0.94
CA GLY A 112 -6.82 12.39 -0.16
C GLY A 112 -7.76 11.36 -0.75
N SER A 113 -8.86 11.79 -1.33
CA SER A 113 -9.75 10.92 -2.12
C SER A 113 -9.00 10.28 -3.31
N THR A 114 -8.24 11.09 -4.05
CA THR A 114 -7.46 10.65 -5.22
C THR A 114 -6.34 9.71 -4.79
N SER A 115 -5.58 10.06 -3.75
CA SER A 115 -4.48 9.23 -3.28
C SER A 115 -4.97 7.90 -2.73
N SER A 116 -6.10 7.88 -2.00
CA SER A 116 -6.74 6.65 -1.51
C SER A 116 -7.10 5.71 -2.66
N THR A 117 -7.79 6.23 -3.68
CA THR A 117 -8.22 5.45 -4.85
C THR A 117 -7.03 4.93 -5.65
N PHE A 118 -6.01 5.77 -5.84
CA PHE A 118 -4.79 5.39 -6.53
C PHE A 118 -4.01 4.31 -5.76
N LEU A 119 -3.86 4.47 -4.44
CA LEU A 119 -3.15 3.51 -3.60
C LEU A 119 -3.90 2.19 -3.50
N GLU A 120 -5.23 2.19 -3.48
CA GLU A 120 -6.03 0.98 -3.57
C GLU A 120 -5.70 0.19 -4.85
N TYR A 121 -5.67 0.88 -5.99
CA TYR A 121 -5.33 0.26 -7.27
C TYR A 121 -3.88 -0.27 -7.29
N ALA A 122 -2.93 0.50 -6.77
CA ALA A 122 -1.54 0.08 -6.68
C ALA A 122 -1.38 -1.15 -5.77
N GLN A 123 -1.94 -1.09 -4.55
CA GLN A 123 -1.81 -2.14 -3.53
C GLN A 123 -2.44 -3.46 -3.96
N ARG A 124 -3.58 -3.43 -4.65
CA ARG A 124 -4.22 -4.65 -5.17
C ARG A 124 -3.39 -5.38 -6.23
N ASN A 125 -2.49 -4.66 -6.91
CA ASN A 125 -1.67 -5.20 -8.00
C ASN A 125 -0.20 -5.39 -7.59
N ILE A 126 0.12 -5.40 -6.29
CA ILE A 126 1.49 -5.67 -5.82
C ILE A 126 1.85 -7.14 -6.15
N PRO A 127 2.94 -7.39 -6.87
CA PRO A 127 3.38 -8.75 -7.18
C PRO A 127 4.02 -9.43 -5.96
N GLU A 128 4.07 -10.76 -6.01
CA GLU A 128 4.65 -11.57 -4.95
C GLU A 128 6.13 -11.23 -4.69
N GLY A 129 6.54 -11.23 -3.42
CA GLY A 129 7.91 -10.92 -3.03
C GLY A 129 8.31 -9.44 -3.21
N VAL A 130 7.34 -8.57 -3.47
CA VAL A 130 7.52 -7.11 -3.48
C VAL A 130 6.79 -6.49 -2.29
N ALA A 131 7.49 -5.60 -1.59
CA ALA A 131 6.94 -4.81 -0.51
C ALA A 131 6.88 -3.34 -0.92
N MET A 132 5.83 -2.63 -0.48
CA MET A 132 5.64 -1.21 -0.74
C MET A 132 5.58 -0.44 0.57
N ARG A 133 6.38 0.61 0.69
CA ARG A 133 6.30 1.63 1.74
C ARG A 133 5.74 2.92 1.14
N VAL A 134 4.79 3.51 1.84
CA VAL A 134 4.14 4.76 1.43
C VAL A 134 4.37 5.79 2.54
N ASP A 135 5.09 6.86 2.23
CA ASP A 135 5.31 7.98 3.14
C ASP A 135 4.49 9.19 2.66
N TYR A 136 3.70 9.79 3.56
CA TYR A 136 2.80 10.90 3.25
C TYR A 136 3.35 12.24 3.75
N ASN A 137 3.37 13.25 2.88
CA ASN A 137 3.63 14.63 3.27
C ASN A 137 2.34 15.44 3.13
N GLU A 138 1.59 15.55 4.23
CA GLU A 138 0.33 16.31 4.30
C GLU A 138 0.59 17.81 4.32
N ILE A 139 -0.27 18.57 3.64
CA ILE A 139 -0.34 20.03 3.73
C ILE A 139 -1.34 20.36 4.82
N CYS A 140 -0.84 20.91 5.93
CA CYS A 140 -1.66 21.31 7.06
C CYS A 140 -1.63 22.82 7.23
N ALA A 141 -2.77 23.39 7.63
CA ALA A 141 -2.80 24.76 8.10
C ALA A 141 -2.00 24.91 9.40
N LEU A 142 -1.53 26.13 9.67
CA LEU A 142 -0.90 26.43 10.95
C LEU A 142 -1.88 26.13 12.10
N PRO A 143 -1.41 25.50 13.19
CA PRO A 143 -2.21 25.29 14.39
C PRO A 143 -2.83 26.60 14.89
N GLU A 144 -4.08 26.53 15.37
CA GLU A 144 -4.83 27.70 15.82
C GLU A 144 -4.09 28.62 16.81
N PRO A 145 -3.34 28.09 17.81
CA PRO A 145 -2.62 28.95 18.75
C PRO A 145 -1.57 29.83 18.07
N LEU A 146 -0.82 29.25 17.13
CA LEU A 146 0.23 29.96 16.38
C LEU A 146 -0.37 30.95 15.38
N ARG A 147 -1.52 30.61 14.79
CA ARG A 147 -2.22 31.52 13.88
C ARG A 147 -2.70 32.79 14.58
N LYS A 148 -3.22 32.68 15.81
CA LYS A 148 -3.69 33.81 16.62
C LYS A 148 -2.53 34.72 17.06
N SER A 149 -1.37 34.16 17.42
CA SER A 149 -0.21 34.95 17.84
C SER A 149 0.41 35.81 16.74
N ILE A 150 0.22 35.45 15.47
CA ILE A 150 0.75 36.21 14.31
C ILE A 150 -0.17 37.38 13.92
N GLN A 151 -1.45 37.32 14.29
CA GLN A 151 -2.45 38.32 13.90
C GLN A 151 -2.53 39.52 14.88
N ASN A 152 -1.91 39.39 16.05
CA ASN A 152 -1.76 40.46 17.04
C ASN A 152 -0.43 41.20 16.82
#